data_AF-A0A7I5E977-F1
#
_entry.id   AF-A0A7I5E977-F1
#
_cell.length_a   1.000
_cell.length_b   1.000
_cell.length_c   1.000
_cell.angle_alpha   90.00
_cell.angle_beta   90.00
_cell.angle_gamma   90.00
#
_symmetry.space_group_name_H-M   'P 1'
#
loop_
_entity.id
_entity.type
_entity.pdbx_description
1 polymer ?
#
loop_
_entity_poly.entity_id
_entity_poly.type
_entity_poly.pdbx_seq_one_letter_code
_entity_poly.pdbx_strand_id
1 'polypeptide(L)'
;MTRSLNWFLTPIPILKLCQTVCCLLVIVFFIDGRIQWGTYTLIYTLSFVLAFGCMITLLLHYFEVPKESRGGPWTNMELLWNAIGCALCAIGCIVLVWDWWQMRSGRHHHHSTLAPRNIGESRWLRRVAIVAASLLLATCLFLFTFIRVRRVGIN
;
A
#
# COMPACT_ATOMS: atom_id res chain seq x y z
N MET A 1 -1.03 12.95 28.65
CA MET A 1 0.35 12.54 28.30
C MET A 1 0.76 13.26 27.02
N THR A 2 1.63 14.25 27.11
CA THR A 2 2.21 14.91 25.93
C THR A 2 3.44 14.13 25.49
N ARG A 3 3.31 13.32 24.43
CA ARG A 3 4.46 12.68 23.80
C ARG A 3 5.36 13.74 23.16
N SER A 4 6.67 13.59 23.32
CA SER A 4 7.63 14.43 22.62
C SER A 4 7.57 14.13 21.11
N LEU A 5 7.92 15.12 20.28
CA LEU A 5 8.05 14.96 18.82
C LEU A 5 8.94 13.77 18.43
N ASN A 6 9.85 13.36 19.32
CA ASN A 6 10.78 12.26 19.12
C ASN A 6 10.10 10.90 18.90
N TRP A 7 8.87 10.70 19.38
CA TRP A 7 8.16 9.44 19.12
C TRP A 7 7.90 9.22 17.62
N PHE A 8 7.60 10.28 16.87
CA PHE A 8 7.34 10.18 15.42
C PHE A 8 8.60 9.83 14.63
N LEU A 9 9.79 10.05 15.22
CA LEU A 9 11.08 9.67 14.65
C LEU A 9 11.47 8.21 14.96
N THR A 10 10.65 7.49 15.71
CA THR A 10 10.87 6.05 15.90
C THR A 10 10.53 5.30 14.61
N PRO A 11 11.12 4.11 14.37
CA PRO A 11 11.00 3.53 13.05
C PRO A 11 9.59 2.99 12.71
N ILE A 12 8.67 2.74 13.67
CA ILE A 12 7.33 2.21 13.33
C ILE A 12 6.49 3.32 12.68
N PRO A 13 6.36 4.52 13.31
CA PRO A 13 5.71 5.66 12.69
C PRO A 13 6.23 6.00 11.30
N ILE A 14 7.56 6.02 11.12
CA ILE A 14 8.19 6.31 9.83
C ILE A 14 7.75 5.27 8.79
N LEU A 15 7.81 3.98 9.12
CA LEU A 15 7.40 2.91 8.20
C LEU A 15 5.92 3.01 7.83
N LYS A 16 5.04 3.24 8.82
CA LYS A 16 3.59 3.41 8.59
C LYS A 16 3.29 4.63 7.72
N LEU A 17 3.99 5.72 7.92
CA LEU A 17 3.85 6.92 7.10
C LEU A 17 4.29 6.63 5.66
N CYS A 18 5.45 6.01 5.45
CA CYS A 18 5.93 5.66 4.12
C CYS A 18 4.99 4.69 3.40
N GLN A 19 4.44 3.68 4.10
CA GLN A 19 3.42 2.79 3.56
C GLN A 19 2.16 3.56 3.12
N THR A 20 1.71 4.50 3.96
CA THR A 20 0.57 5.36 3.68
C THR A 20 0.82 6.20 2.43
N VAL A 21 1.99 6.83 2.32
CA VAL A 21 2.39 7.61 1.14
C VAL A 21 2.39 6.76 -0.12
N CYS A 22 2.92 5.52 -0.07
CA CYS A 22 2.88 4.62 -1.22
C CYS A 22 1.44 4.31 -1.64
N CYS A 23 0.54 4.04 -0.69
CA CYS A 23 -0.87 3.80 -0.97
C CYS A 23 -1.58 5.06 -1.52
N LEU A 24 -1.23 6.26 -1.04
CA LEU A 24 -1.76 7.52 -1.56
C LEU A 24 -1.33 7.77 -3.01
N LEU A 25 -0.11 7.40 -3.39
CA LEU A 25 0.32 7.46 -4.79
C LEU A 25 -0.56 6.56 -5.67
N VAL A 26 -0.85 5.33 -5.23
CA VAL A 26 -1.76 4.42 -5.95
C VAL A 26 -3.13 5.09 -6.14
N ILE A 27 -3.68 5.66 -5.07
CA ILE A 27 -4.97 6.34 -5.09
C ILE A 27 -5.01 7.50 -6.09
N VAL A 28 -4.02 8.40 -6.02
CA VAL A 28 -3.97 9.60 -6.86
C VAL A 28 -3.80 9.22 -8.34
N PHE A 29 -2.92 8.27 -8.65
CA PHE A 29 -2.64 7.92 -10.05
C PHE A 29 -3.74 7.08 -10.70
N PHE A 30 -4.47 6.26 -9.93
CA PHE A 30 -5.58 5.45 -10.43
C PHE A 30 -6.96 6.09 -10.28
N ILE A 31 -7.07 7.30 -9.72
CA ILE A 31 -8.35 7.99 -9.58
C ILE A 31 -9.12 8.04 -10.91
N ASP A 32 -8.43 8.34 -12.02
CA ASP A 32 -9.06 8.45 -13.34
C ASP A 32 -9.41 7.10 -13.97
N GLY A 33 -8.73 6.01 -13.59
CA GLY A 33 -8.95 4.67 -14.14
C GLY A 33 -9.97 3.82 -13.36
N ARG A 34 -10.44 4.31 -12.20
CA ARG A 34 -11.23 3.52 -11.22
C ARG A 34 -12.61 3.06 -11.70
N ILE A 35 -13.18 3.65 -12.76
CA ILE A 35 -14.50 3.25 -13.28
C ILE A 35 -14.36 2.40 -14.54
N GLN A 36 -13.23 2.51 -15.25
CA GLN A 36 -13.05 1.91 -16.56
C GLN A 36 -12.65 0.44 -16.47
N TRP A 37 -11.90 0.06 -15.41
CA TRP A 37 -11.32 -1.27 -15.31
C TRP A 37 -11.39 -1.83 -13.89
N GLY A 38 -12.12 -2.94 -13.72
CA GLY A 38 -12.41 -3.53 -12.41
C GLY A 38 -11.16 -3.89 -11.59
N THR A 39 -10.09 -4.36 -12.25
CA THR A 39 -8.81 -4.65 -11.58
C THR A 39 -8.19 -3.39 -10.97
N TYR A 40 -8.20 -2.26 -11.67
CA TYR A 40 -7.66 -1.01 -11.12
C TYR A 40 -8.57 -0.43 -10.05
N THR A 41 -9.89 -0.57 -10.19
CA THR A 41 -10.86 -0.22 -9.14
C THR A 41 -10.58 -0.99 -7.85
N LEU A 42 -10.28 -2.29 -7.97
CA LEU A 42 -9.96 -3.14 -6.83
C LEU A 42 -8.64 -2.69 -6.18
N ILE A 43 -7.57 -2.51 -6.96
CA ILE A 43 -6.28 -2.02 -6.45
C ILE A 43 -6.42 -0.65 -5.77
N TYR A 44 -7.18 0.26 -6.38
CA TYR A 44 -7.50 1.57 -5.84
C TYR A 44 -8.21 1.47 -4.48
N THR A 45 -9.27 0.66 -4.41
CA THR A 45 -10.08 0.48 -3.19
C THR A 45 -9.28 -0.19 -2.08
N LEU A 46 -8.51 -1.23 -2.40
CA LEU A 46 -7.62 -1.88 -1.43
C LEU A 46 -6.56 -0.91 -0.91
N SER A 47 -6.04 -0.02 -1.76
CA SER A 47 -5.08 1.00 -1.33
C SER A 47 -5.68 2.00 -0.34
N PHE A 48 -6.97 2.35 -0.46
CA PHE A 48 -7.67 3.12 0.56
C PHE A 48 -7.75 2.40 1.89
N VAL A 49 -8.16 1.12 1.87
CA VAL A 49 -8.28 0.30 3.08
C VAL A 49 -6.91 0.14 3.76
N LEU A 50 -5.85 -0.11 2.99
CA LEU A 50 -4.49 -0.23 3.50
C LEU A 50 -3.97 1.08 4.10
N ALA A 51 -4.15 2.21 3.40
CA ALA A 51 -3.77 3.53 3.92
C ALA A 51 -4.51 3.85 5.22
N PHE A 52 -5.81 3.59 5.27
CA PHE A 52 -6.63 3.84 6.44
C PHE A 52 -6.19 2.98 7.63
N GLY A 53 -5.93 1.69 7.44
CA GLY A 53 -5.43 0.84 8.52
C GLY A 53 -3.99 1.16 8.93
N CYS A 54 -3.13 1.65 8.04
CA CYS A 54 -1.83 2.23 8.43
C CYS A 54 -2.00 3.44 9.35
N MET A 55 -2.97 4.32 9.07
CA MET A 55 -3.28 5.45 9.95
C MET A 55 -3.86 4.99 11.30
N ILE A 56 -4.76 3.99 11.32
CA ILE A 56 -5.28 3.43 12.57
C ILE A 56 -4.15 2.81 13.40
N THR A 57 -3.32 1.96 12.79
CA THR A 57 -2.20 1.33 13.51
C THR A 57 -1.20 2.35 14.03
N LEU A 58 -0.97 3.44 13.29
CA LEU A 58 -0.19 4.58 13.75
C LEU A 58 -0.82 5.27 14.97
N LEU A 59 -2.13 5.53 14.95
CA LEU A 59 -2.85 6.11 16.09
C LEU A 59 -2.84 5.18 17.31
N LEU A 60 -3.03 3.88 17.13
CA LEU A 60 -2.94 2.89 18.22
C LEU A 60 -1.54 2.90 18.84
N HIS A 61 -0.49 2.98 18.02
CA HIS A 61 0.87 3.15 18.51
C HIS A 61 1.07 4.50 19.22
N TYR A 62 0.42 5.58 18.73
CA TYR A 62 0.45 6.91 19.36
C TYR A 62 -0.14 6.91 20.77
N PHE A 63 -1.29 6.25 20.95
CA PHE A 63 -2.01 6.15 22.21
C PHE A 63 -1.47 5.07 23.16
N GLU A 64 -0.40 4.36 22.76
CA GLU A 64 0.17 3.27 23.55
C GLU A 64 -0.87 2.21 23.92
N VAL A 65 -1.84 1.97 23.04
CA VAL A 65 -2.83 0.91 23.24
C VAL A 65 -2.16 -0.48 23.34
N PRO A 66 -1.09 -0.77 22.56
CA PRO A 66 -0.28 -1.97 22.73
C PRO A 66 0.62 -1.82 23.97
N LYS A 67 0.07 -1.93 25.18
CA LYS A 67 0.87 -1.98 26.43
C LYS A 67 1.43 -3.37 26.73
N GLU A 68 1.10 -4.37 25.91
CA GLU A 68 1.37 -5.77 26.18
C GLU A 68 2.69 -6.29 25.62
N SER A 69 3.18 -7.35 26.26
CA SER A 69 4.38 -8.11 25.90
C SER A 69 4.31 -8.73 24.50
N ARG A 70 5.46 -9.19 24.00
CA ARG A 70 5.54 -9.94 22.73
C ARG A 70 4.50 -11.08 22.73
N GLY A 71 3.62 -11.08 21.72
CA GLY A 71 2.59 -12.10 21.53
C GLY A 71 1.18 -11.69 21.95
N GLY A 72 0.99 -10.49 22.50
CA GLY A 72 -0.34 -9.93 22.78
C GLY A 72 -1.19 -9.72 21.51
N PRO A 73 -2.52 -9.56 21.64
CA PRO A 73 -3.46 -9.50 20.52
C PRO A 73 -3.15 -8.37 19.55
N TRP A 74 -2.66 -7.23 20.04
CA TRP A 74 -2.23 -6.10 19.22
C TRP A 74 -1.01 -6.40 18.35
N THR A 75 -0.04 -7.15 18.89
CA THR A 75 1.14 -7.59 18.11
C THR A 75 0.72 -8.54 17.00
N ASN A 76 -0.18 -9.48 17.29
CA ASN A 76 -0.69 -10.43 16.30
C ASN A 76 -1.52 -9.72 15.22
N MET A 77 -2.34 -8.74 15.61
CA MET A 77 -3.13 -7.93 14.67
C MET A 77 -2.21 -7.10 13.75
N GLU A 78 -1.15 -6.50 14.30
CA GLU A 78 -0.15 -5.76 13.52
C GLU A 78 0.61 -6.68 12.55
N LEU A 79 1.01 -7.88 12.99
CA LEU A 79 1.62 -8.89 12.11
C LEU A 79 0.67 -9.32 10.99
N LEU A 80 -0.58 -9.61 11.32
CA LEU A 80 -1.60 -9.97 10.34
C LEU A 80 -1.82 -8.85 9.32
N TRP A 81 -1.95 -7.61 9.79
CA TRP A 81 -2.13 -6.44 8.92
C TRP A 81 -0.97 -6.26 7.96
N ASN A 82 0.28 -6.34 8.45
CA ASN A 82 1.45 -6.23 7.59
C ASN A 82 1.58 -7.42 6.62
N ALA A 83 1.18 -8.63 7.02
CA ALA A 83 1.17 -9.78 6.13
C ALA A 83 0.14 -9.61 5.00
N ILE A 84 -1.08 -9.17 5.33
CA ILE A 84 -2.13 -8.86 4.35
C ILE A 84 -1.67 -7.75 3.40
N GLY A 85 -1.17 -6.63 3.95
CA GLY A 85 -0.66 -5.51 3.16
C GLY A 85 0.47 -5.94 2.22
N CYS A 86 1.43 -6.73 2.71
CA CYS A 86 2.51 -7.28 1.91
C CYS A 86 1.98 -8.14 0.75
N ALA A 87 1.08 -9.08 1.03
CA ALA A 87 0.55 -9.99 0.01
C ALA A 87 -0.27 -9.24 -1.05
N LEU A 88 -1.17 -8.35 -0.63
CA LEU A 88 -2.02 -7.58 -1.55
C LEU A 88 -1.19 -6.63 -2.43
N CYS A 89 -0.20 -5.94 -1.86
CA CYS A 89 0.68 -5.08 -2.63
C CYS A 89 1.57 -5.88 -3.60
N ALA A 90 2.06 -7.06 -3.21
CA ALA A 90 2.85 -7.92 -4.08
C ALA A 90 2.03 -8.43 -5.27
N ILE A 91 0.84 -8.95 -5.01
CA ILE A 91 -0.08 -9.42 -6.06
C ILE A 91 -0.46 -8.28 -6.99
N GLY A 92 -0.83 -7.12 -6.43
CA GLY A 92 -1.15 -5.92 -7.22
C GLY A 92 0.02 -5.48 -8.10
N CYS A 93 1.25 -5.48 -7.57
CA CYS A 93 2.45 -5.16 -8.34
C CYS A 93 2.64 -6.13 -9.51
N ILE A 94 2.56 -7.44 -9.28
CA ILE A 94 2.73 -8.46 -10.33
C ILE A 94 1.68 -8.27 -11.44
N VAL A 95 0.42 -8.07 -11.06
CA VAL A 95 -0.68 -7.83 -12.00
C VAL A 95 -0.42 -6.57 -12.84
N LEU A 96 0.01 -5.47 -12.23
CA LEU A 96 0.28 -4.23 -12.96
C LEU A 96 1.53 -4.29 -13.83
N VAL A 97 2.58 -5.01 -13.42
CA VAL A 97 3.77 -5.23 -14.27
C VAL A 97 3.39 -6.05 -15.50
N TRP A 98 2.61 -7.12 -15.31
CA TRP A 98 2.10 -7.92 -16.41
C TRP A 98 1.22 -7.09 -17.35
N ASP A 99 0.26 -6.36 -16.81
CA ASP A 99 -0.64 -5.51 -17.58
C ASP A 99 0.09 -4.40 -18.34
N TRP A 100 1.06 -3.75 -17.70
CA TRP A 100 1.92 -2.76 -18.36
C TRP A 100 2.69 -3.36 -19.54
N TRP A 101 3.21 -4.57 -19.38
CA TRP A 101 3.87 -5.29 -20.47
C TRP A 101 2.91 -5.58 -21.63
N GLN A 102 1.69 -6.04 -21.32
CA GLN A 102 0.66 -6.33 -22.31
C GLN A 102 0.28 -5.08 -23.10
N MET A 103 -0.02 -3.97 -22.43
CA MET A 103 -0.34 -2.69 -23.08
C MET A 103 0.83 -2.17 -23.91
N ARG A 104 2.08 -2.30 -23.45
CA ARG A 104 3.26 -1.91 -24.24
C ARG A 104 3.43 -2.75 -25.51
N SER A 105 2.96 -3.99 -25.51
CA SER A 105 2.91 -4.86 -26.69
C SER A 105 1.68 -4.65 -27.59
N GLY A 106 0.85 -3.64 -27.31
CA GLY A 106 -0.37 -3.34 -28.07
C GLY A 106 -1.53 -4.31 -27.80
N ARG A 107 -1.42 -5.16 -26.78
CA ARG A 107 -2.44 -6.17 -26.42
C ARG A 107 -3.34 -5.62 -25.34
N HIS A 108 -4.52 -5.15 -25.74
CA HIS A 108 -5.52 -4.56 -24.85
C HIS A 108 -6.78 -5.43 -24.67
N HIS A 109 -6.78 -6.67 -25.15
CA HIS A 109 -7.98 -7.52 -25.18
C HIS A 109 -8.58 -7.85 -23.80
N HIS A 110 -7.78 -7.75 -22.73
CA HIS A 110 -8.25 -7.95 -21.35
C HIS A 110 -8.89 -6.69 -20.74
N HIS A 111 -8.91 -5.57 -21.47
CA HIS A 111 -9.55 -4.33 -21.09
C HIS A 111 -10.84 -4.13 -21.88
N SER A 112 -11.95 -3.86 -21.18
CA SER A 112 -13.25 -3.55 -21.81
C SER A 112 -13.26 -2.19 -22.53
N THR A 113 -12.34 -1.30 -22.14
CA THR A 113 -12.21 0.05 -22.71
C THR A 113 -10.75 0.41 -22.96
N LEU A 114 -10.51 1.30 -23.91
CA LEU A 114 -9.20 1.94 -24.11
C LEU A 114 -8.88 2.90 -22.95
N ALA A 115 -7.63 3.36 -22.90
CA ALA A 115 -7.18 4.29 -21.88
C ALA A 115 -8.02 5.59 -21.85
N PRO A 116 -8.15 6.25 -20.66
CA PRO A 116 -8.91 7.48 -20.52
C PRO A 116 -8.49 8.53 -21.56
N ARG A 117 -9.44 8.96 -22.40
CA ARG A 117 -9.18 9.88 -23.52
C ARG A 117 -8.50 11.19 -23.10
N ASN A 118 -8.80 11.69 -21.90
CA ASN A 118 -8.21 12.90 -21.32
C ASN A 118 -6.74 12.74 -20.91
N ILE A 119 -6.28 11.52 -20.65
CA ILE A 119 -4.90 11.21 -20.24
C ILE A 119 -4.07 10.79 -21.46
N GLY A 120 -4.65 9.96 -22.32
CA GLY A 120 -3.94 9.31 -23.42
C GLY A 120 -3.14 8.10 -22.96
N GLU A 121 -2.93 7.16 -23.88
CA GLU A 121 -2.35 5.84 -23.61
C GLU A 121 -0.92 5.90 -23.04
N SER A 122 -0.06 6.73 -23.62
CA SER A 122 1.34 6.86 -23.19
C SER A 122 1.47 7.40 -21.76
N ARG A 123 0.61 8.36 -21.37
CA ARG A 123 0.58 8.88 -20.01
C ARG A 123 -0.04 7.84 -19.07
N TRP A 124 -1.07 7.12 -19.51
CA TRP A 124 -1.66 6.03 -18.72
C TRP A 124 -0.63 4.94 -18.39
N LEU A 125 0.14 4.48 -19.37
CA LEU A 125 1.24 3.53 -19.19
C LEU A 125 2.25 3.99 -18.12
N ARG A 126 2.60 5.28 -18.10
CA ARG A 126 3.49 5.84 -17.06
C ARG A 126 2.86 5.79 -15.68
N ARG A 127 1.55 6.08 -15.57
CA ARG A 127 0.82 5.99 -14.30
C ARG A 127 0.81 4.55 -13.78
N VAL A 128 0.52 3.58 -14.64
CA VAL A 128 0.54 2.15 -14.28
C VAL A 128 1.92 1.74 -13.77
N ALA A 129 3.01 2.18 -14.43
CA ALA A 129 4.37 1.92 -13.98
C ALA A 129 4.68 2.55 -12.60
N ILE A 130 4.27 3.80 -12.37
CA ILE A 130 4.43 4.49 -11.07
C ILE A 130 3.69 3.74 -9.98
N VAL A 131 2.46 3.29 -10.25
CA VAL A 131 1.65 2.54 -9.30
C VAL A 131 2.27 1.17 -9.01
N ALA A 132 2.73 0.44 -10.03
CA ALA A 132 3.44 -0.82 -9.85
C ALA A 132 4.69 -0.66 -8.95
N ALA A 133 5.51 0.35 -9.23
CA ALA A 133 6.67 0.66 -8.40
C ALA A 133 6.29 1.06 -6.97
N SER A 134 5.21 1.81 -6.79
CA SER A 134 4.70 2.20 -5.46
C SER A 134 4.22 0.98 -4.67
N LEU A 135 3.53 0.04 -5.32
CA LEU A 135 3.11 -1.22 -4.70
C LEU A 135 4.29 -2.13 -4.37
N LEU A 136 5.33 -2.17 -5.21
CA LEU A 136 6.56 -2.89 -4.90
C LEU A 136 7.24 -2.31 -3.65
N LEU A 137 7.37 -0.99 -3.57
CA LEU A 137 7.93 -0.33 -2.39
C LEU A 137 7.07 -0.58 -1.15
N ALA A 138 5.74 -0.47 -1.26
CA ALA A 138 4.83 -0.78 -0.17
C ALA A 138 4.99 -2.23 0.31
N THR A 139 5.16 -3.19 -0.60
CA THR A 139 5.43 -4.60 -0.29
C THR A 139 6.68 -4.72 0.58
N CYS A 140 7.79 -4.11 0.17
CA CYS A 140 9.03 -4.11 0.94
C CYS A 140 8.86 -3.48 2.32
N LEU A 141 8.13 -2.37 2.42
CA LEU A 141 7.87 -1.68 3.69
C LEU A 141 6.97 -2.49 4.63
N PHE A 142 5.94 -3.15 4.11
CA PHE A 142 5.08 -4.05 4.89
C PHE A 142 5.87 -5.27 5.37
N LEU A 143 6.69 -5.88 4.50
CA LEU A 143 7.56 -6.99 4.87
C LEU A 143 8.59 -6.59 5.94
N PHE A 144 9.22 -5.42 5.79
CA PHE A 144 10.18 -4.93 6.77
C PHE A 144 9.51 -4.68 8.13
N THR A 145 8.33 -4.06 8.13
CA THR A 145 7.54 -3.82 9.34
C THR A 145 7.14 -5.15 9.99
N PHE A 146 6.68 -6.11 9.21
CA PHE A 146 6.35 -7.46 9.68
C PHE A 146 7.54 -8.13 10.37
N ILE A 147 8.70 -8.16 9.69
CA ILE A 147 9.93 -8.78 10.23
C ILE A 147 10.35 -8.08 11.52
N ARG A 148 10.29 -6.75 11.55
CA ARG A 148 10.67 -5.98 12.73
C ARG A 148 9.73 -6.25 13.90
N VAL A 149 8.41 -6.15 13.70
CA VAL A 149 7.42 -6.40 14.75
C VAL A 149 7.55 -7.84 15.26
N ARG A 150 7.81 -8.81 14.39
CA ARG A 150 8.04 -10.20 14.78
C ARG A 150 9.31 -10.37 15.63
N ARG A 151 10.38 -9.63 15.31
CA ARG A 151 11.68 -9.74 16.01
C ARG A 151 11.73 -8.95 17.31
N VAL A 152 11.17 -7.75 17.33
CA VAL A 152 11.38 -6.76 18.40
C VAL A 152 10.10 -6.52 19.20
N GLY A 153 8.92 -6.67 18.59
CA GLY A 153 7.63 -6.24 19.13
C GLY A 153 7.20 -4.88 18.55
N ILE A 154 6.12 -4.30 19.11
CA ILE A 154 5.60 -2.98 18.73
C ILE A 154 6.37 -1.83 19.44
N ASN A 155 7.28 -2.15 20.36
CA ASN A 155 8.01 -1.17 21.17
C ASN A 155 9.11 -0.43 20.39
#